data_AF-A0A1V5RB99-F1
#
_entry.id   AF-A0A1V5RB99-F1
#
_cell.length_a   1.000
_cell.length_b   1.000
_cell.length_c   1.000
_cell.angle_alpha   90.00
_cell.angle_beta   90.00
_cell.angle_gamma   90.00
#
_symmetry.space_group_name_H-M   'P 1'
#
loop_
_entity.id
_entity.type
_entity.pdbx_description
1 polymer ?
#
loop_
_entity_poly.entity_id
_entity_poly.type
_entity_poly.pdbx_seq_one_letter_code
_entity_poly.pdbx_strand_id
1 'polypeptide(L)'
;MTLKQYQRIKLALTFVLAFVFSQAIVLKSFIPPIILLLASLLLLIMLRRRVTEIIADERDYLTGGKSALLAIQIYSWIAVIGMFILYAFRDRNPAYEPIAVTLAFSTCLLMLLYGVIFRYYNKISLTDKKLVYIVFVLILFLVLAIASIRLFSGEDDWICQNGEWVGRGRPDFPAPTVPCE
;
A
#
# COMPACT_ATOMS: atom_id res chain seq x y z
N MET A 1 -10.63 -19.05 24.10
CA MET A 1 -9.25 -18.63 23.80
C MET A 1 -9.05 -17.23 24.36
N THR A 2 -7.94 -16.94 25.05
CA THR A 2 -7.71 -15.59 25.60
C THR A 2 -7.30 -14.62 24.49
N LEU A 3 -7.54 -13.32 24.65
CA LEU A 3 -7.24 -12.31 23.62
C LEU A 3 -5.74 -12.26 23.32
N LYS A 4 -4.89 -12.42 24.34
CA LYS A 4 -3.43 -12.49 24.18
C LYS A 4 -2.98 -13.68 23.33
N GLN A 5 -3.60 -14.85 23.52
CA GLN A 5 -3.30 -16.02 22.68
C GLN A 5 -3.73 -15.75 21.24
N TYR A 6 -4.92 -15.18 21.02
CA TYR A 6 -5.42 -14.84 19.68
C TYR A 6 -4.50 -13.85 18.97
N GLN A 7 -4.03 -12.82 19.68
CA GLN A 7 -3.06 -11.85 19.14
C GLN A 7 -1.73 -12.50 18.74
N ARG A 8 -1.20 -13.43 19.55
CA ARG A 8 0.03 -14.17 19.21
C ARG A 8 -0.14 -15.02 17.95
N ILE A 9 -1.26 -15.74 17.82
CA ILE A 9 -1.55 -16.52 16.60
C ILE A 9 -1.69 -15.60 15.39
N LYS A 10 -2.42 -14.49 15.52
CA LYS A 10 -2.57 -13.51 14.43
C LYS A 10 -1.21 -12.96 14.00
N LEU A 11 -0.35 -12.58 14.95
CA LEU A 11 1.00 -12.10 14.66
C LEU A 11 1.83 -13.16 13.91
N ALA A 12 1.87 -14.39 14.42
CA ALA A 12 2.59 -15.50 13.81
C ALA A 12 2.10 -15.78 12.37
N LEU A 13 0.78 -15.79 12.15
CA LEU A 13 0.20 -15.97 10.83
C LEU A 13 0.59 -14.84 9.87
N THR A 14 0.69 -13.61 10.36
CA THR A 14 1.11 -12.45 9.56
C THR A 14 2.57 -12.58 9.11
N PHE A 15 3.46 -13.08 9.98
CA PHE A 15 4.85 -13.38 9.62
C PHE A 15 4.96 -14.49 8.57
N VAL A 16 4.20 -15.58 8.74
CA VAL A 16 4.16 -16.69 7.77
C VAL A 16 3.68 -16.21 6.41
N LEU A 17 2.62 -15.39 6.37
CA LEU A 17 2.14 -14.76 5.13
C LEU A 17 3.24 -13.92 4.48
N ALA A 18 3.88 -13.02 5.21
CA ALA A 18 4.95 -12.17 4.67
C ALA A 18 6.10 -12.99 4.06
N PHE A 19 6.50 -14.07 4.74
CA PHE A 19 7.54 -14.97 4.25
C PHE A 19 7.13 -15.68 2.94
N VAL A 20 5.93 -16.26 2.89
CA VAL A 20 5.43 -16.96 1.69
C VAL A 20 5.26 -15.99 0.52
N PHE A 21 4.82 -14.76 0.79
CA PHE A 21 4.70 -13.72 -0.23
C PHE A 21 6.05 -13.37 -0.83
N SER A 22 7.09 -13.21 0.01
CA SER A 22 8.45 -12.96 -0.45
C SER A 22 8.97 -14.10 -1.34
N GLN A 23 8.76 -15.36 -0.92
CA GLN A 23 9.18 -16.52 -1.72
C GLN A 23 8.39 -16.66 -3.03
N ALA A 24 7.09 -16.35 -3.02
CA ALA A 24 6.23 -16.46 -4.19
C ALA A 24 6.68 -15.54 -5.35
N ILE A 25 7.18 -14.34 -5.02
CA ILE A 25 7.71 -13.40 -6.02
C ILE A 25 8.97 -13.97 -6.67
N VAL A 26 9.88 -14.57 -5.88
CA VAL A 26 11.14 -15.15 -6.39
C VAL A 26 10.87 -16.37 -7.27
N LEU A 27 9.96 -17.25 -6.85
CA LEU A 27 9.63 -18.50 -7.56
C LEU A 27 8.69 -18.30 -8.75
N LYS A 28 8.22 -17.06 -9.00
CA LYS A 28 7.21 -16.72 -10.04
C LYS A 28 5.92 -17.55 -9.93
N SER A 29 5.60 -18.03 -8.73
CA SER A 29 4.43 -18.85 -8.46
C SER A 29 3.42 -18.04 -7.65
N PHE A 30 2.40 -17.50 -8.31
CA PHE A 30 1.45 -16.55 -7.69
C PHE A 30 0.17 -17.20 -7.14
N ILE A 31 -0.06 -18.48 -7.44
CA ILE A 31 -1.22 -19.24 -6.93
C ILE A 31 -1.10 -19.53 -5.41
N PRO A 32 0.06 -20.01 -4.88
CA PRO A 32 0.21 -20.31 -3.46
C PRO A 32 -0.12 -19.16 -2.48
N PRO A 33 0.35 -17.90 -2.69
CA PRO A 33 0.06 -16.82 -1.75
C PRO A 33 -1.43 -16.46 -1.71
N ILE A 34 -2.16 -16.60 -2.82
CA ILE A 34 -3.61 -16.36 -2.87
C ILE A 34 -4.36 -17.41 -2.03
N ILE A 35 -4.03 -18.69 -2.24
CA ILE A 35 -4.65 -19.79 -1.47
C ILE A 35 -4.37 -19.63 0.03
N LEU A 36 -3.11 -19.33 0.38
CA LEU A 36 -2.72 -19.14 1.78
C LEU A 36 -3.43 -17.94 2.40
N LEU A 37 -3.63 -16.85 1.66
CA LEU A 37 -4.33 -15.66 2.14
C LEU A 37 -5.82 -15.95 2.41
N LEU A 38 -6.49 -16.72 1.56
CA LEU A 38 -7.87 -17.18 1.79
C LEU A 38 -7.96 -18.15 2.98
N ALA A 39 -7.04 -19.12 3.07
CA ALA A 39 -6.98 -20.06 4.18
C ALA A 39 -6.73 -19.33 5.51
N SER A 40 -5.83 -18.35 5.52
CA SER A 40 -5.52 -17.50 6.68
C SER A 40 -6.71 -16.66 7.11
N LEU A 41 -7.47 -16.08 6.16
CA LEU A 41 -8.71 -15.36 6.47
C LEU A 41 -9.73 -16.28 7.16
N LEU A 42 -9.97 -17.46 6.57
CA LEU A 42 -10.94 -18.42 7.10
C LEU A 42 -10.53 -18.92 8.48
N LEU A 43 -9.25 -19.24 8.67
CA LEU A 43 -8.68 -19.62 9.96
C LEU A 43 -8.89 -18.52 11.01
N LEU A 44 -8.57 -17.26 10.68
CA LEU A 44 -8.75 -16.13 11.61
C LEU A 44 -10.21 -15.89 11.96
N ILE A 45 -11.15 -16.05 11.01
CA ILE A 45 -12.60 -15.94 11.27
C ILE A 45 -13.06 -17.05 12.22
N MET A 46 -12.63 -18.29 12.00
CA MET A 46 -12.96 -19.41 12.87
C MET A 46 -12.38 -19.23 14.28
N LEU A 47 -11.13 -18.80 14.39
CA LEU A 47 -10.48 -18.54 15.68
C LEU A 47 -11.11 -17.36 16.42
N ARG A 48 -11.53 -16.31 15.69
CA ARG A 48 -12.21 -15.14 16.28
C ARG A 48 -13.51 -15.54 16.98
N ARG A 49 -14.26 -16.52 16.44
CA ARG A 49 -15.48 -17.06 17.07
C ARG A 49 -15.23 -17.78 18.39
N ARG A 50 -13.98 -18.17 18.69
CA ARG A 50 -13.58 -18.87 19.93
C ARG A 50 -12.99 -17.95 21.00
N VAL A 51 -12.93 -16.63 20.75
CA VAL A 51 -12.41 -15.65 21.72
C VAL A 51 -13.54 -15.25 22.66
N THR A 52 -13.32 -15.42 23.96
CA THR A 52 -14.33 -15.20 25.02
C THR A 52 -14.25 -13.79 25.62
N GLU A 53 -13.12 -13.09 25.42
CA GLU A 53 -12.89 -11.73 25.92
C GLU A 53 -13.44 -10.68 24.94
N ILE A 54 -13.75 -9.49 25.45
CA ILE A 54 -14.20 -8.34 24.65
C ILE A 54 -13.10 -7.96 23.65
N ILE A 55 -13.41 -8.06 22.35
CA ILE A 55 -12.42 -7.90 21.27
C ILE A 55 -12.20 -6.42 20.89
N ALA A 56 -13.22 -5.58 21.06
CA ALA A 56 -13.19 -4.17 20.69
C ALA A 56 -14.06 -3.37 21.67
N ASP A 57 -13.55 -2.22 22.10
CA ASP A 57 -14.29 -1.26 22.92
C ASP A 57 -15.19 -0.39 22.00
N GLU A 58 -16.30 0.11 22.51
CA GLU A 58 -17.24 0.93 21.73
C GLU A 58 -16.57 2.21 21.19
N ARG A 59 -15.58 2.72 21.94
CA ARG A 59 -14.76 3.86 21.54
C ARG A 59 -14.00 3.61 20.22
N ASP A 60 -13.55 2.38 19.95
CA ASP A 60 -12.82 2.08 18.71
C ASP A 60 -13.74 2.22 17.48
N TYR A 61 -15.01 1.84 17.61
CA TYR A 61 -16.01 1.99 16.56
C TYR A 61 -16.41 3.45 16.35
N LEU A 62 -16.50 4.23 17.42
CA LEU A 62 -16.81 5.67 17.36
C LEU A 62 -15.67 6.48 16.72
N THR A 63 -14.43 6.15 17.05
CA THR A 63 -13.25 6.86 16.56
C THR A 63 -12.89 6.45 15.13
N GLY A 64 -12.95 5.14 14.84
CA GLY A 64 -12.60 4.59 13.54
C GLY A 64 -13.72 4.73 12.50
N GLY A 65 -14.99 4.77 12.93
CA GLY A 65 -16.15 4.75 12.06
C GLY A 65 -16.33 3.42 11.32
N LYS A 66 -17.51 2.79 11.46
CA LYS A 66 -17.80 1.48 10.82
C LYS A 66 -17.62 1.51 9.30
N SER A 67 -17.98 2.62 8.66
CA SER A 67 -17.86 2.80 7.20
C SER A 67 -16.41 2.90 6.74
N ALA A 68 -15.55 3.62 7.46
CA ALA A 68 -14.15 3.78 7.07
C ALA A 68 -13.36 2.47 7.27
N LEU A 69 -13.65 1.73 8.34
CA LEU A 69 -13.10 0.39 8.56
C LEU A 69 -13.45 -0.58 7.41
N LEU A 70 -14.73 -0.59 6.99
CA LEU A 70 -15.17 -1.40 5.85
C LEU A 70 -14.52 -0.96 4.54
N ALA A 71 -14.41 0.35 4.29
CA ALA A 71 -13.80 0.88 3.08
C ALA A 71 -12.33 0.45 2.95
N ILE A 72 -11.54 0.57 4.03
CA ILE A 72 -10.13 0.15 4.04
C ILE A 72 -10.00 -1.35 3.84
N GLN A 73 -10.88 -2.14 4.47
CA GLN A 73 -10.85 -3.59 4.30
C GLN A 73 -11.15 -3.97 2.85
N ILE A 74 -12.24 -3.46 2.26
CA ILE A 74 -12.63 -3.77 0.87
C ILE A 74 -11.53 -3.34 -0.10
N TYR A 75 -11.03 -2.11 0.03
CA TYR A 75 -9.96 -1.59 -0.82
C TYR A 75 -8.71 -2.47 -0.74
N SER A 76 -8.26 -2.81 0.47
CA SER A 76 -7.04 -3.60 0.67
C SER A 76 -7.17 -5.01 0.05
N TRP A 77 -8.33 -5.64 0.20
CA TRP A 77 -8.60 -6.95 -0.40
C TRP A 77 -8.58 -6.91 -1.92
N ILE A 78 -9.27 -5.95 -2.52
CA ILE A 78 -9.29 -5.76 -3.98
C ILE A 78 -7.89 -5.44 -4.49
N ALA A 79 -7.15 -4.57 -3.80
CA ALA A 79 -5.82 -4.15 -4.21
C ALA A 79 -4.80 -5.31 -4.15
N VAL A 80 -4.81 -6.13 -3.11
CA VAL A 80 -3.92 -7.29 -2.99
C VAL A 80 -4.22 -8.33 -4.08
N ILE A 81 -5.49 -8.64 -4.33
CA ILE A 81 -5.88 -9.58 -5.39
C ILE A 81 -5.49 -9.01 -6.76
N GLY A 82 -5.81 -7.74 -7.01
CA GLY A 82 -5.48 -7.05 -8.26
C GLY A 82 -3.98 -6.99 -8.53
N MET A 83 -3.17 -6.69 -7.51
CA MET A 83 -1.71 -6.73 -7.57
C MET A 83 -1.22 -8.09 -8.04
N PHE A 84 -1.66 -9.20 -7.43
CA PHE A 84 -1.20 -10.53 -7.81
C PHE A 84 -1.62 -10.93 -9.22
N ILE A 85 -2.85 -10.59 -9.62
CA ILE A 85 -3.34 -10.88 -10.97
C ILE A 85 -2.49 -10.12 -12.00
N LEU A 86 -2.29 -8.82 -11.81
CA LEU A 86 -1.49 -8.00 -12.73
C LEU A 86 -0.03 -8.47 -12.77
N TYR A 87 0.55 -8.77 -11.61
CA TYR A 87 1.94 -9.25 -11.53
C TYR A 87 2.10 -10.64 -12.18
N ALA A 88 1.08 -11.51 -12.09
CA ALA A 88 1.07 -12.80 -12.77
C ALA A 88 0.99 -12.67 -14.30
N PHE A 89 0.39 -11.59 -14.82
CA PHE A 89 0.30 -11.31 -16.25
C PHE A 89 1.43 -10.45 -16.80
N ARG A 90 2.48 -10.15 -16.01
CA ARG A 90 3.59 -9.28 -16.44
C ARG A 90 4.27 -9.72 -17.75
N ASP A 91 4.29 -11.02 -18.03
CA ASP A 91 4.91 -11.57 -19.25
C ASP A 91 4.10 -11.25 -20.52
N ARG A 92 2.80 -10.92 -20.40
CA ARG A 92 1.93 -10.50 -21.51
C ARG A 92 2.12 -9.03 -21.87
N ASN A 93 2.32 -8.18 -20.87
CA ASN A 93 2.54 -6.74 -21.05
C ASN A 93 3.43 -6.22 -19.91
N PRO A 94 4.61 -5.64 -20.21
CA PRO A 94 5.53 -5.13 -19.19
C PRO A 94 4.92 -4.00 -18.34
N ALA A 95 3.86 -3.32 -18.82
CA ALA A 95 3.17 -2.29 -18.06
C ALA A 95 2.43 -2.82 -16.81
N TYR A 96 2.12 -4.12 -16.73
CA TYR A 96 1.39 -4.66 -15.57
C TYR A 96 2.22 -4.74 -14.29
N GLU A 97 3.55 -4.91 -14.40
CA GLU A 97 4.45 -4.94 -13.26
C GLU A 97 4.46 -3.60 -12.48
N PRO A 98 4.73 -2.43 -13.09
CA PRO A 98 4.71 -1.17 -12.37
C PRO A 98 3.33 -0.81 -11.81
N ILE A 99 2.23 -1.17 -12.49
CA ILE A 99 0.87 -0.95 -11.98
C ILE A 99 0.63 -1.79 -10.71
N ALA A 100 1.00 -3.07 -10.73
CA ALA A 100 0.88 -3.95 -9.57
C ALA A 100 1.69 -3.44 -8.37
N VAL A 101 2.94 -3.03 -8.61
CA VAL A 101 3.83 -2.50 -7.57
C VAL A 101 3.28 -1.19 -6.99
N THR A 102 2.73 -0.31 -7.83
CA THR A 102 2.10 0.95 -7.38
C THR A 102 0.90 0.68 -6.49
N LEU A 103 0.04 -0.28 -6.85
CA LEU A 103 -1.10 -0.70 -6.01
C LEU A 103 -0.65 -1.22 -4.63
N ALA A 104 0.46 -1.96 -4.58
CA ALA A 104 0.99 -2.48 -3.33
C ALA A 104 1.46 -1.35 -2.41
N PHE A 105 2.28 -0.43 -2.95
CA PHE A 105 2.79 0.71 -2.19
C PHE A 105 1.65 1.66 -1.74
N SER A 106 0.66 1.91 -2.59
CA SER A 106 -0.50 2.74 -2.22
C SER A 106 -1.30 2.11 -1.06
N THR A 107 -1.46 0.79 -1.07
CA THR A 107 -2.15 0.06 0.00
C THR A 107 -1.38 0.11 1.31
N CYS A 108 -0.06 -0.12 1.28
CA CYS A 108 0.79 0.00 2.46
C CYS A 108 0.76 1.43 3.05
N LEU A 109 0.85 2.45 2.19
CA LEU A 109 0.76 3.85 2.60
C LEU A 109 -0.59 4.15 3.25
N LEU A 110 -1.70 3.70 2.65
CA LEU A 110 -3.04 3.89 3.18
C LEU A 110 -3.20 3.28 4.58
N MET A 111 -2.68 2.06 4.79
CA MET A 111 -2.71 1.40 6.09
C MET A 111 -1.89 2.15 7.16
N LEU A 112 -0.72 2.67 6.79
CA LEU A 112 0.09 3.49 7.68
C LEU A 112 -0.61 4.81 8.03
N LEU A 113 -1.14 5.52 7.04
CA LEU A 113 -1.89 6.76 7.23
C LEU A 113 -3.09 6.54 8.15
N TYR A 114 -3.87 5.50 7.89
CA TYR A 114 -5.00 5.14 8.76
C TYR A 114 -4.55 4.90 10.20
N GLY A 115 -3.47 4.13 10.41
CA GLY A 115 -2.93 3.87 11.74
C GLY A 115 -2.45 5.12 12.47
N VAL A 116 -1.78 6.04 11.78
CA VAL A 116 -1.32 7.33 12.33
C VAL A 116 -2.50 8.20 12.70
N ILE A 117 -3.47 8.34 11.80
CA ILE A 117 -4.69 9.13 12.03
C ILE A 117 -5.47 8.56 13.21
N PHE A 118 -5.70 7.24 13.24
CA PHE A 118 -6.41 6.58 14.34
C PHE A 118 -5.73 6.83 15.70
N ARG A 119 -4.40 6.73 15.76
CA ARG A 119 -3.63 7.04 16.99
C ARG A 119 -3.74 8.50 17.38
N TYR A 120 -3.70 9.41 16.41
CA TYR A 120 -3.84 10.85 16.64
C TYR A 120 -5.20 11.17 17.27
N TYR A 121 -6.29 10.66 16.69
CA TYR A 121 -7.65 10.85 17.22
C TYR A 121 -7.86 10.20 18.60
N ASN A 122 -7.22 9.05 18.87
CA ASN A 122 -7.37 8.35 20.15
C ASN A 122 -6.61 9.03 21.31
N LYS A 123 -5.41 9.57 21.07
CA LYS A 123 -4.55 10.11 22.15
C LYS A 123 -4.81 11.59 22.45
N ILE A 124 -5.41 12.34 21.53
CA ILE A 124 -5.49 13.79 21.61
C ILE A 124 -6.95 14.21 21.53
N SER A 125 -7.56 14.64 22.66
CA SER A 125 -8.90 15.25 22.61
C SER A 125 -8.82 16.54 21.78
N LEU A 126 -9.63 16.58 20.73
CA LEU A 126 -9.63 17.62 19.71
C LEU A 126 -10.57 18.74 20.14
N THR A 127 -10.12 19.57 21.08
CA THR A 127 -10.68 20.91 21.25
C THR A 127 -9.72 21.87 20.55
N ASP A 128 -10.19 22.41 19.41
CA ASP A 128 -9.55 23.36 18.47
C ASP A 128 -8.35 22.90 17.61
N LYS A 129 -8.44 21.71 17.01
CA LYS A 129 -7.36 21.08 16.20
C LYS A 129 -7.69 20.78 14.73
N LYS A 130 -8.87 21.20 14.23
CA LYS A 130 -9.23 21.10 12.80
C LYS A 130 -8.27 21.90 11.92
N LEU A 131 -7.85 23.07 12.37
CA LEU A 131 -7.00 23.98 11.59
C LEU A 131 -5.57 23.43 11.45
N VAL A 132 -5.00 22.87 12.52
CA VAL A 132 -3.67 22.23 12.47
C VAL A 132 -3.66 21.01 11.55
N TYR A 133 -4.71 20.18 11.60
CA TYR A 133 -4.85 19.04 10.69
C TYR A 133 -5.00 19.47 9.22
N ILE A 134 -5.86 20.46 8.96
CA ILE A 134 -6.03 21.03 7.61
C ILE A 134 -4.70 21.58 7.10
N VAL A 135 -3.98 22.35 7.91
CA VAL A 135 -2.68 22.93 7.55
C VAL A 135 -1.64 21.83 7.26
N PHE A 136 -1.57 20.79 8.10
CA PHE A 136 -0.66 19.67 7.87
C PHE A 136 -0.99 18.91 6.57
N VAL A 137 -2.27 18.63 6.31
CA VAL A 137 -2.71 17.98 5.06
C VAL A 137 -2.43 18.86 3.85
N LEU A 138 -2.63 20.17 3.95
CA LEU A 138 -2.29 21.13 2.90
C LEU A 138 -0.79 21.15 2.61
N ILE A 139 0.05 21.18 3.65
CA ILE A 139 1.51 21.15 3.50
C ILE A 139 1.95 19.83 2.87
N LEU A 140 1.37 18.69 3.29
CA LEU A 140 1.67 17.39 2.70
C LEU A 140 1.31 17.36 1.21
N PHE A 141 0.11 17.84 0.85
CA PHE A 141 -0.33 17.92 -0.55
C PHE A 141 0.55 18.88 -1.37
N LEU A 142 0.97 20.00 -0.79
CA LEU A 142 1.90 20.94 -1.43
C LEU A 142 3.25 20.28 -1.70
N VAL A 143 3.81 19.57 -0.72
CA VAL A 143 5.08 18.83 -0.88
C VAL A 143 4.95 17.74 -1.94
N LEU A 144 3.85 16.98 -1.94
CA LEU A 144 3.60 15.96 -2.95
C LEU A 144 3.41 16.56 -4.35
N ALA A 145 2.76 17.72 -4.47
CA ALA A 145 2.61 18.45 -5.73
C ALA A 145 3.96 18.96 -6.25
N ILE A 146 4.81 19.50 -5.36
CA ILE A 146 6.17 19.92 -5.73
C ILE A 146 7.01 18.72 -6.16
N ALA A 147 6.92 17.61 -5.42
CA ALA A 147 7.62 16.38 -5.74
C ALA A 147 7.14 15.79 -7.08
N SER A 148 5.83 15.77 -7.34
CA SER A 148 5.29 15.28 -8.61
C SER A 148 5.68 16.19 -9.77
N ILE A 149 5.59 17.51 -9.63
CA ILE A 149 6.08 18.46 -10.65
C ILE A 149 7.55 18.19 -10.95
N ARG A 150 8.39 18.02 -9.91
CA ARG A 150 9.81 17.71 -10.10
C ARG A 150 10.01 16.37 -10.82
N LEU A 151 9.23 15.34 -10.47
CA LEU A 151 9.35 14.00 -11.05
C LEU A 151 8.90 13.94 -12.51
N PHE A 152 7.90 14.75 -12.89
CA PHE A 152 7.37 14.83 -14.25
C PHE A 152 7.95 15.99 -15.07
N SER A 153 8.91 16.76 -14.54
CA SER A 153 9.50 17.91 -15.23
C SER A 153 10.45 17.53 -16.38
N GLY A 154 10.88 16.27 -16.49
CA GLY A 154 11.81 15.81 -17.54
C GLY A 154 13.15 16.55 -17.54
N GLU A 155 13.61 17.01 -16.36
CA GLU A 155 14.85 17.79 -16.24
C GLU A 155 16.09 16.93 -16.47
N ASP A 156 16.04 15.65 -16.08
CA ASP A 156 17.10 14.65 -16.23
C ASP A 156 16.74 13.63 -17.34
N ASP A 157 16.56 14.11 -18.57
CA ASP A 157 16.15 13.28 -19.72
C ASP A 157 16.98 13.58 -21.00
N TRP A 158 16.91 12.67 -21.97
CA TRP A 158 17.49 12.87 -23.29
C TRP A 158 16.55 13.70 -24.15
N ILE A 159 17.07 14.80 -24.70
CA ILE A 159 16.31 15.66 -25.60
C ILE A 159 16.90 15.62 -27.01
N CYS A 160 16.02 15.65 -28.01
CA CYS A 160 16.46 15.77 -29.39
C CYS A 160 16.82 17.22 -29.69
N GLN A 161 18.08 17.49 -30.01
CA GLN A 161 18.52 18.80 -30.49
C GLN A 161 19.33 18.61 -31.78
N ASN A 162 18.88 19.24 -32.85
CA ASN A 162 19.55 19.22 -34.16
C ASN A 162 19.81 17.80 -34.73
N GLY A 163 18.92 16.84 -34.45
CA GLY A 163 19.06 15.46 -34.91
C GLY A 163 19.99 14.58 -34.06
N GLU A 164 20.47 15.09 -32.92
CA GLU A 164 21.27 14.33 -31.96
C GLU A 164 20.61 14.31 -30.58
N TRP A 165 20.72 13.17 -29.89
CA TRP A 165 20.30 13.03 -28.50
C TRP A 165 21.29 13.74 -27.59
N VAL A 166 20.90 14.89 -27.04
CA VAL A 166 21.68 15.65 -26.09
C VAL A 166 21.11 15.41 -24.70
N GLY A 167 21.96 14.98 -23.76
CA GLY A 167 21.53 14.78 -22.38
C GLY A 167 21.26 16.12 -21.70
N ARG A 168 20.06 16.28 -21.12
CA ARG A 168 19.75 17.38 -20.21
C ARG A 168 19.85 16.86 -18.77
N GLY A 169 20.56 17.61 -17.91
CA GLY A 169 20.74 17.23 -16.51
C GLY A 169 21.69 16.03 -16.35
N ARG A 170 21.30 15.04 -15.54
CA ARG A 170 22.04 13.79 -15.33
C ARG A 170 21.14 12.58 -15.66
N PRO A 171 20.99 12.23 -16.95
CA PRO A 171 20.14 11.11 -17.34
C PRO A 171 20.69 9.80 -16.78
N ASP A 172 19.86 9.08 -16.01
CA ASP A 172 20.23 7.79 -15.40
C ASP A 172 20.18 6.62 -16.42
N PHE A 173 19.54 6.84 -17.58
CA PHE A 173 19.41 5.86 -18.65
C PHE A 173 20.33 6.20 -19.83
N PRO A 174 20.81 5.19 -20.59
CA PRO A 174 21.60 5.45 -21.81
C PRO A 174 20.76 6.12 -22.89
N ALA A 175 21.41 6.85 -23.81
CA ALA A 175 20.74 7.55 -24.89
C ALA A 175 19.87 6.61 -25.74
N PRO A 176 18.69 7.05 -26.21
CA PRO A 176 17.85 6.25 -27.09
C PRO A 176 18.61 5.86 -28.36
N THR A 177 18.44 4.61 -28.80
CA THR A 177 19.05 4.08 -30.03
C THR A 177 18.23 4.38 -31.29
N VAL A 178 17.05 4.98 -31.12
CA VAL A 178 16.20 5.41 -32.23
C VAL A 178 16.74 6.71 -32.83
N PRO A 179 16.64 6.87 -34.17
CA PRO A 179 17.00 8.12 -34.81
C PRO A 179 16.16 9.26 -34.24
N CYS A 180 16.84 10.38 -34.02
CA CYS A 180 16.29 11.60 -33.46
C CYS A 180 15.65 12.40 -34.60
N GLU A 181 14.32 12.53 -34.60
CA GLU A 181 13.56 13.33 -35.58
C GLU A 181 13.02 14.62 -34.96
#